data_AF-C0PIU8-F1
#
_entry.id   AF-C0PIU8-F1
#
_cell.length_a   1.000
_cell.length_b   1.000
_cell.length_c   1.000
_cell.angle_alpha   90.00
_cell.angle_beta   90.00
_cell.angle_gamma   90.00
#
_symmetry.space_group_name_H-M   'P 1'
#
loop_
_entity.id
_entity.type
_entity.pdbx_description
1 polymer ?
#
loop_
_entity_poly.entity_id
_entity_poly.type
_entity_poly.pdbx_seq_one_letter_code
_entity_poly.pdbx_strand_id
1 'polypeptide(L)'
;MKVEVVETTLVPPSEATPRHALWLSNLDLAVPKTHTPLVYYYPRPAGAGAGEEGEGEGGEGSFFDPARLREALSRALVPFYPLAGRLAAGPGGRIEIDCTGEGALFCVARADFTGDEMFADFEPSPEARRLLVPFAASGDPPCVLAMVQVRRARAPARAASSLCPPPPFFFFFLFGCFDQIKVATPTWW
;
A
#
# COMPACT_ATOMS: atom_id res chain seq x y z
N MET A 1 11.96 6.11 -16.31
CA MET A 1 11.00 5.52 -15.38
C MET A 1 10.33 6.63 -14.59
N LYS A 2 9.04 6.82 -14.80
CA LYS A 2 8.18 7.79 -14.14
C LYS A 2 7.00 7.05 -13.53
N VAL A 3 6.64 7.44 -12.31
CA VAL A 3 5.42 7.01 -11.61
C VAL A 3 4.57 8.22 -11.31
N GLU A 4 3.28 8.12 -11.58
CA GLU A 4 2.28 9.15 -11.33
C GLU A 4 1.15 8.58 -10.49
N VAL A 5 0.86 9.20 -9.34
CA VAL A 5 -0.29 8.83 -8.51
C VAL A 5 -1.55 9.40 -9.14
N VAL A 6 -2.49 8.53 -9.47
CA VAL A 6 -3.75 8.84 -10.16
C VAL A 6 -4.89 9.01 -9.17
N GLU A 7 -4.90 8.22 -8.10
CA GLU A 7 -5.93 8.26 -7.06
C GLU A 7 -5.27 8.06 -5.70
N THR A 8 -5.76 8.79 -4.70
CA THR A 8 -5.42 8.60 -3.29
C THR A 8 -6.71 8.60 -2.48
N THR A 9 -6.89 7.60 -1.62
CA THR A 9 -8.12 7.43 -0.83
C THR A 9 -7.81 6.83 0.53
N LEU A 10 -8.51 7.26 1.58
CA LEU A 10 -8.48 6.56 2.87
C LEU A 10 -9.49 5.42 2.85
N VAL A 11 -9.06 4.23 3.24
CA VAL A 11 -9.88 3.01 3.21
C VAL A 11 -10.32 2.61 4.61
N PRO A 12 -11.63 2.76 4.89
CA PRO A 12 -12.38 2.16 5.97
C PRO A 12 -11.94 0.79 6.47
N PRO A 13 -11.94 0.44 7.77
CA PRO A 13 -12.38 -0.90 8.14
C PRO A 13 -13.80 -1.15 7.58
N SER A 14 -14.09 -2.38 7.13
CA SER A 14 -15.40 -2.71 6.54
C SER A 14 -16.53 -2.77 7.57
N GLU A 15 -16.18 -2.85 8.85
CA GLU A 15 -17.10 -2.92 9.99
C GLU A 15 -16.63 -1.94 11.09
N ALA A 16 -17.52 -1.63 12.02
CA ALA A 16 -17.15 -0.79 13.15
C ALA A 16 -16.10 -1.49 14.02
N THR A 17 -14.99 -0.79 14.28
CA THR A 17 -13.89 -1.28 15.12
C THR A 17 -13.89 -0.57 16.47
N PRO A 18 -13.28 -1.16 17.52
CA PRO A 18 -13.08 -0.48 18.80
C PRO A 18 -12.38 0.87 18.61
N ARG A 19 -12.90 1.90 19.30
CA ARG A 19 -12.31 3.25 19.30
C ARG A 19 -11.72 3.54 20.67
N HIS A 20 -10.38 3.57 20.73
CA HIS A 20 -9.62 3.87 21.93
C HIS A 20 -8.16 4.20 21.59
N ALA A 21 -7.44 4.75 22.55
CA ALA A 21 -5.99 4.86 22.47
C ALA A 21 -5.30 3.54 22.81
N LEU A 22 -4.24 3.21 22.11
CA LEU A 22 -3.34 2.10 22.41
C LEU A 22 -1.96 2.64 22.71
N TRP A 23 -1.45 2.29 23.89
CA TRP A 23 -0.11 2.67 24.29
C TRP A 23 0.93 1.86 23.53
N LEU A 24 1.91 2.58 23.00
CA LEU A 24 3.12 1.98 22.48
C LEU A 24 3.95 1.39 23.62
N SER A 25 4.55 0.23 23.35
CA SER A 25 5.51 -0.38 24.27
C SER A 25 6.83 0.40 24.27
N ASN A 26 7.68 0.14 25.26
CA ASN A 26 9.03 0.73 25.28
C ASN A 26 9.87 0.31 24.05
N LEU A 27 9.59 -0.86 23.47
CA LEU A 27 10.27 -1.31 22.26
C LEU A 27 9.84 -0.48 21.04
N ASP A 28 8.55 -0.19 20.93
CA ASP A 28 7.99 0.66 19.87
C ASP A 28 8.51 2.11 19.98
N LEU A 29 8.78 2.59 21.19
CA LEU A 29 9.35 3.92 21.44
C LEU A 29 10.86 3.98 21.18
N ALA A 30 11.56 2.84 21.19
CA ALA A 30 13.01 2.76 20.98
C ALA A 30 13.40 2.76 19.50
N VAL A 31 12.45 2.53 18.59
CA VAL A 31 12.69 2.51 17.14
C VAL A 31 12.28 3.83 16.47
N PRO A 32 12.85 4.18 15.31
CA PRO A 32 12.45 5.37 14.57
C PRO A 32 10.97 5.32 14.16
N LYS A 33 10.27 6.45 14.31
CA LYS A 33 8.86 6.63 13.95
C LYS A 33 8.69 6.84 12.44
N THR A 34 9.08 5.84 11.66
CA THR A 34 9.14 5.89 10.20
C THR A 34 8.48 4.66 9.60
N HIS A 35 7.86 4.79 8.44
CA HIS A 35 7.29 3.63 7.75
C HIS A 35 8.39 2.67 7.25
N THR A 36 8.21 1.38 7.51
CA THR A 36 9.04 0.32 6.93
C THR A 36 8.58 0.05 5.49
N PRO A 37 9.46 0.23 4.49
CA PRO A 37 9.07 -0.02 3.10
C PRO A 37 9.14 -1.49 2.73
N LEU A 38 8.04 -2.04 2.21
CA LEU A 38 7.94 -3.41 1.67
C LEU A 38 7.38 -3.38 0.26
N VAL A 39 8.14 -3.93 -0.71
CA VAL A 39 7.78 -3.98 -2.13
C VAL A 39 7.51 -5.42 -2.54
N TYR A 40 6.30 -5.73 -3.03
CA TYR A 40 5.98 -7.02 -3.63
C TYR A 40 5.76 -6.89 -5.14
N TYR A 41 6.34 -7.82 -5.88
CA TYR A 41 6.18 -7.95 -7.33
C TYR A 41 5.38 -9.21 -7.67
N TYR A 42 4.29 -9.05 -8.43
CA TYR A 42 3.46 -10.15 -8.91
C TYR A 42 3.41 -10.14 -10.44
N PRO A 43 4.16 -11.02 -11.12
CA PRO A 43 4.11 -11.11 -12.57
C PRO A 43 2.74 -11.63 -13.03
N ARG A 44 2.27 -11.15 -14.19
CA ARG A 44 1.02 -11.65 -14.78
C ARG A 44 1.22 -13.12 -15.19
N PRO A 45 0.32 -14.05 -14.81
CA PRO A 45 0.42 -15.45 -15.20
C PRO A 45 0.27 -15.61 -16.73
N ALA A 46 1.10 -16.47 -17.31
CA ALA A 46 1.06 -16.78 -18.74
C ALA A 46 -0.31 -17.38 -19.13
N GLY A 47 -0.93 -16.86 -20.20
CA GLY A 47 -2.22 -17.37 -20.70
C GLY A 47 -3.47 -16.66 -20.15
N ALA A 48 -3.33 -15.72 -19.20
CA ALA A 48 -4.40 -14.76 -18.93
C ALA A 48 -4.55 -13.86 -20.18
N GLY A 49 -5.62 -14.06 -20.95
CA GLY A 49 -5.81 -13.43 -22.25
C GLY A 49 -5.52 -11.93 -22.24
N ALA A 50 -4.92 -11.44 -23.32
CA ALA A 50 -4.82 -10.02 -23.64
C ALA A 50 -6.22 -9.49 -23.94
N GLY A 51 -7.06 -9.36 -22.91
CA GLY A 51 -8.26 -8.54 -23.00
C GLY A 51 -7.78 -7.15 -23.42
N GLU A 52 -8.32 -6.66 -24.53
CA GLU A 52 -8.00 -5.33 -25.04
C GLU A 52 -8.27 -4.31 -23.93
N GLU A 53 -7.19 -3.75 -23.36
CA GLU A 53 -7.26 -2.53 -22.57
C GLU A 53 -7.56 -1.39 -23.56
N GLY A 54 -8.80 -1.36 -24.06
CA GLY A 54 -9.38 -0.16 -24.63
C GLY A 54 -9.42 0.92 -23.56
N GLU A 55 -9.42 2.17 -23.99
CA GLU A 55 -9.39 3.41 -23.18
C GLU A 55 -10.67 3.63 -22.34
N GLY A 56 -11.26 2.56 -21.81
CA GLY A 56 -12.43 2.57 -20.93
C GLY A 56 -12.08 2.19 -19.50
N GLU A 57 -12.78 2.81 -18.56
CA GLU A 57 -12.78 2.49 -17.14
C GLU A 57 -12.93 0.98 -16.90
N GLY A 58 -12.23 0.47 -15.89
CA GLY A 58 -11.93 -0.95 -15.70
C GLY A 58 -13.15 -1.87 -15.87
N GLY A 59 -13.10 -2.71 -16.90
CA GLY A 59 -14.05 -3.80 -17.08
C GLY A 59 -13.90 -4.86 -15.99
N GLU A 60 -15.05 -5.38 -15.52
CA GLU A 60 -15.13 -6.52 -14.62
C GLU A 60 -14.34 -7.72 -15.19
N GLY A 61 -13.32 -8.18 -14.45
CA GLY A 61 -12.55 -9.38 -14.81
C GLY A 61 -11.11 -9.17 -15.24
N SER A 62 -10.54 -7.96 -15.15
CA SER A 62 -9.09 -7.80 -15.28
C SER A 62 -8.35 -8.57 -14.16
N PHE A 63 -7.15 -9.09 -14.46
CA PHE A 63 -6.30 -9.77 -13.47
C PHE A 63 -6.04 -8.91 -12.22
N PHE A 64 -6.11 -7.58 -12.36
CA PHE A 64 -5.86 -6.63 -11.29
C PHE A 64 -6.91 -5.54 -11.22
N ASP A 65 -7.75 -5.64 -10.19
CA ASP A 65 -8.76 -4.66 -9.88
C ASP A 65 -8.44 -3.94 -8.56
N PRO A 66 -8.08 -2.64 -8.59
CA PRO A 66 -7.90 -1.82 -7.39
C PRO A 66 -9.13 -1.79 -6.48
N ALA A 67 -10.35 -1.93 -7.02
CA ALA A 67 -11.55 -1.98 -6.20
C ALA A 67 -11.58 -3.25 -5.33
N ARG A 68 -11.28 -4.41 -5.93
CA ARG A 68 -11.11 -5.67 -5.17
C ARG A 68 -10.04 -5.58 -4.09
N LEU A 69 -8.91 -4.93 -4.36
CA LEU A 69 -7.85 -4.74 -3.36
C LEU A 69 -8.26 -3.78 -2.24
N ARG A 70 -8.98 -2.71 -2.58
CA ARG A 70 -9.56 -1.77 -1.61
C ARG A 70 -10.53 -2.50 -0.67
N GLU A 71 -11.40 -3.33 -1.23
CA GLU A 71 -12.35 -4.15 -0.47
C GLU A 71 -11.65 -5.17 0.44
N ALA A 72 -10.61 -5.84 -0.07
CA ALA A 72 -9.80 -6.77 0.71
C ALA A 72 -9.06 -6.07 1.85
N LEU A 73 -8.47 -4.90 1.60
CA LEU A 73 -7.85 -4.06 2.63
C LEU A 73 -8.87 -3.66 3.69
N SER A 74 -10.06 -3.21 3.27
CA SER A 74 -11.12 -2.80 4.18
C SER A 74 -11.53 -3.92 5.15
N ARG A 75 -11.67 -5.15 4.66
CA ARG A 75 -11.91 -6.33 5.52
C ARG A 75 -10.74 -6.65 6.43
N ALA A 76 -9.51 -6.59 5.93
CA ALA A 76 -8.31 -6.87 6.72
C ALA A 76 -8.14 -5.85 7.87
N LEU A 77 -8.56 -4.60 7.67
CA LEU A 77 -8.50 -3.58 8.71
C LEU A 77 -9.46 -3.83 9.89
N VAL A 78 -10.40 -4.78 9.81
CA VAL A 78 -11.24 -5.13 10.97
C VAL A 78 -10.44 -5.83 12.07
N PRO A 79 -9.79 -6.99 11.84
CA PRO A 79 -8.91 -7.60 12.84
C PRO A 79 -7.63 -6.79 13.10
N PHE A 80 -7.19 -5.96 12.14
CA PHE A 80 -6.00 -5.10 12.27
C PHE A 80 -6.36 -3.62 12.46
N TYR A 81 -7.44 -3.34 13.20
CA TYR A 81 -7.99 -2.00 13.36
C TYR A 81 -7.03 -0.90 13.84
N PRO A 82 -5.95 -1.16 14.62
CA PRO A 82 -5.01 -0.10 14.95
C PRO A 82 -4.36 0.53 13.71
N LEU A 83 -4.19 -0.22 12.62
CA LEU A 83 -3.61 0.29 11.36
C LEU A 83 -4.53 1.29 10.65
N ALA A 84 -5.83 1.28 10.95
CA ALA A 84 -6.80 2.27 10.48
C ALA A 84 -6.86 3.53 11.37
N GLY A 85 -6.06 3.58 12.43
CA GLY A 85 -5.95 4.72 13.35
C GLY A 85 -4.92 5.76 12.91
N ARG A 86 -4.48 6.57 13.87
CA ARG A 86 -3.41 7.56 13.72
C ARG A 86 -2.39 7.38 14.83
N LEU A 87 -1.11 7.61 14.51
CA LEU A 87 -0.15 7.91 15.56
C LEU A 87 -0.56 9.26 16.16
N ALA A 88 -0.68 9.35 17.48
CA ALA A 88 -1.16 10.52 18.20
C ALA A 88 -0.21 10.90 19.34
N ALA A 89 -0.23 12.17 19.74
CA ALA A 89 0.34 12.62 21.00
C ALA A 89 -0.76 12.61 22.05
N GLY A 90 -0.74 11.60 22.92
CA GLY A 90 -1.68 11.43 24.01
C GLY A 90 -1.41 12.37 25.20
N PRO A 91 -2.16 12.20 26.30
CA PRO A 91 -2.00 12.99 27.52
C PRO A 91 -0.55 12.95 28.04
N GLY A 92 -0.01 14.11 28.40
CA GLY A 92 1.38 14.23 28.86
C GLY A 92 2.43 14.07 27.75
N GLY A 93 2.03 14.11 26.48
CA GLY A 93 2.94 14.04 25.32
C GLY A 93 3.42 12.63 24.99
N ARG A 94 2.86 11.60 25.62
CA ARG A 94 3.19 10.21 25.31
C ARG A 94 2.64 9.85 23.94
N ILE A 95 3.45 9.20 23.11
CA ILE A 95 3.02 8.71 21.81
C ILE A 95 2.14 7.47 21.97
N GLU A 96 1.01 7.46 21.28
CA GLU A 96 0.03 6.38 21.27
C GLU A 96 -0.55 6.19 19.87
N ILE A 97 -1.32 5.13 19.70
CA ILE A 97 -2.15 4.92 18.52
C ILE A 97 -3.58 5.26 18.89
N ASP A 98 -4.13 6.33 18.31
CA ASP A 98 -5.55 6.62 18.40
C ASP A 98 -6.29 5.78 17.34
N CYS A 99 -7.05 4.78 17.80
CA CYS A 99 -7.81 3.88 16.93
C CYS A 99 -9.10 4.56 16.43
N THR A 100 -8.95 5.57 15.59
CA THR A 100 -10.07 6.37 15.06
C THR A 100 -10.96 5.60 14.07
N GLY A 101 -10.37 4.61 13.38
CA GLY A 101 -11.02 3.88 12.29
C GLY A 101 -11.15 4.70 11.00
N GLU A 102 -10.43 5.83 10.87
CA GLU A 102 -10.44 6.67 9.66
C GLU A 102 -9.87 5.96 8.42
N GLY A 103 -9.09 4.90 8.62
CA GLY A 103 -8.63 4.03 7.55
C GLY A 103 -7.16 4.21 7.18
N ALA A 104 -6.69 3.32 6.30
CA ALA A 104 -5.33 3.32 5.75
C ALA A 104 -5.28 4.06 4.41
N LEU A 105 -4.14 4.66 4.06
CA LEU A 105 -3.99 5.37 2.79
C LEU A 105 -3.84 4.36 1.64
N PHE A 106 -4.68 4.45 0.62
CA PHE A 106 -4.63 3.62 -0.58
C PHE A 106 -4.40 4.49 -1.81
N CYS A 107 -3.30 4.27 -2.51
CA CYS A 107 -2.90 5.04 -3.68
C CYS A 107 -2.92 4.17 -4.93
N VAL A 108 -3.58 4.60 -6.00
CA VAL A 108 -3.45 4.01 -7.33
C VAL A 108 -2.48 4.85 -8.13
N ALA A 109 -1.46 4.24 -8.71
CA ALA A 109 -0.48 4.92 -9.52
C ALA A 109 -0.31 4.25 -10.89
N ARG A 110 0.13 5.04 -11.87
CA ARG A 110 0.47 4.62 -13.22
C ARG A 110 1.97 4.74 -13.41
N ALA A 111 2.56 3.74 -14.07
CA ALA A 111 3.97 3.74 -14.42
C ALA A 111 4.15 3.72 -15.95
N ASP A 112 5.21 4.36 -16.44
CA ASP A 112 5.62 4.34 -17.85
C ASP A 112 6.58 3.18 -18.18
N PHE A 113 6.82 2.27 -17.22
CA PHE A 113 7.70 1.12 -17.33
C PHE A 113 7.00 -0.15 -16.84
N THR A 114 7.57 -1.29 -17.22
CA THR A 114 7.06 -2.60 -16.84
C THR A 114 7.71 -3.17 -15.57
N GLY A 115 7.07 -4.17 -14.95
CA GLY A 115 7.65 -4.87 -13.81
C GLY A 115 8.94 -5.58 -14.19
N ASP A 116 8.96 -6.31 -15.30
CA ASP A 116 10.16 -7.00 -15.77
C ASP A 116 11.33 -6.04 -16.04
N GLU A 117 11.09 -4.86 -16.62
CA GLU A 117 12.11 -3.81 -16.81
C GLU A 117 12.72 -3.32 -15.49
N MET A 118 11.91 -3.25 -14.42
CA MET A 118 12.36 -2.77 -13.11
C MET A 118 13.00 -3.86 -12.25
N PHE A 119 12.51 -5.10 -12.36
CA PHE A 119 12.86 -6.19 -11.46
C PHE A 119 13.84 -7.23 -12.03
N ALA A 120 14.18 -7.17 -13.32
CA ALA A 120 15.17 -8.06 -13.92
C ALA A 120 16.54 -7.98 -13.22
N ASP A 121 17.04 -6.76 -13.00
CA ASP A 121 18.31 -6.48 -12.33
C ASP A 121 18.10 -5.59 -11.09
N PHE A 122 17.10 -5.91 -10.27
CA PHE A 122 16.72 -5.06 -9.14
C PHE A 122 17.83 -4.92 -8.11
N GLU A 123 18.23 -3.68 -7.85
CA GLU A 123 19.04 -3.30 -6.70
C GLU A 123 18.31 -2.26 -5.85
N PRO A 124 18.19 -2.45 -4.51
CA PRO A 124 17.64 -1.44 -3.63
C PRO A 124 18.41 -0.13 -3.74
N SER A 125 17.77 0.92 -4.27
CA SER A 125 18.35 2.25 -4.42
C SER A 125 17.40 3.35 -3.93
N PRO A 126 17.90 4.55 -3.60
CA PRO A 126 17.06 5.70 -3.29
C PRO A 126 16.08 6.04 -4.42
N GLU A 127 16.48 5.85 -5.67
CA GLU A 127 15.67 6.02 -6.87
C GLU A 127 14.54 4.99 -6.91
N ALA A 128 14.86 3.70 -6.72
CA ALA A 128 13.86 2.64 -6.63
C ALA A 128 12.89 2.91 -5.49
N ARG A 129 13.37 3.35 -4.32
CA ARG A 129 12.49 3.74 -3.21
C ARG A 129 11.55 4.88 -3.60
N ARG A 130 12.04 5.96 -4.20
CA ARG A 130 11.21 7.11 -4.62
C ARG A 130 10.16 6.73 -5.68
N LEU A 131 10.50 5.84 -6.60
CA LEU A 131 9.57 5.35 -7.62
C LEU A 131 8.55 4.38 -7.03
N LEU A 132 9.00 3.53 -6.11
CA LEU A 132 8.22 2.37 -5.69
C LEU A 132 7.38 2.60 -4.43
N VAL A 133 7.83 3.47 -3.54
CA VAL A 133 7.26 3.64 -2.20
C VAL A 133 6.49 4.96 -2.13
N PRO A 134 5.19 4.95 -1.80
CA PRO A 134 4.45 6.17 -1.49
C PRO A 134 5.12 6.90 -0.33
N PHE A 135 5.19 8.23 -0.44
CA PHE A 135 5.62 9.08 0.65
C PHE A 135 4.40 9.69 1.33
N ALA A 136 4.32 9.54 2.65
CA ALA A 136 3.49 10.38 3.50
C ALA A 136 4.35 10.95 4.61
N ALA A 137 3.95 12.12 5.12
CA ALA A 137 4.60 12.69 6.30
C ALA A 137 4.57 11.65 7.44
N SER A 138 5.74 11.35 7.98
CA SER A 138 5.97 10.42 9.07
C SER A 138 6.83 11.09 10.14
N GLY A 139 6.66 10.72 11.40
CA GLY A 139 7.51 11.17 12.50
C GLY A 139 6.78 12.06 13.50
N ASP A 140 5.97 13.00 13.01
CA ASP A 140 5.18 13.91 13.85
C ASP A 140 3.68 13.55 13.82
N PRO A 141 3.04 13.32 14.97
CA PRO A 141 1.60 13.12 15.06
C PRO A 141 0.79 14.37 14.65
N PRO A 142 -0.42 14.21 14.07
CA PRO A 142 -1.04 12.94 13.69
C PRO A 142 -0.50 12.40 12.36
N CYS A 143 -0.16 11.11 12.31
CA CYS A 143 0.29 10.46 11.06
C CYS A 143 -0.41 9.13 10.77
N VAL A 144 -0.54 8.79 9.49
CA VAL A 144 -1.13 7.52 9.05
C VAL A 144 -0.21 6.35 9.43
N LEU A 145 -0.81 5.25 9.90
CA LEU A 145 -0.05 4.08 10.35
C LEU A 145 0.21 3.08 9.23
N ALA A 146 -0.71 3.01 8.27
CA ALA A 146 -0.60 2.13 7.11
C ALA A 146 -0.91 2.82 5.80
N MET A 147 -0.18 2.38 4.77
CA MET A 147 -0.36 2.80 3.40
C MET A 147 -0.26 1.60 2.47
N VAL A 148 -0.93 1.68 1.33
CA VAL A 148 -0.89 0.70 0.26
C VAL A 148 -0.84 1.49 -1.04
N GLN A 149 0.18 1.24 -1.86
CA GLN A 149 0.13 1.70 -3.25
C GLN A 149 -0.23 0.52 -4.14
N VAL A 150 -0.85 0.78 -5.27
CA VAL A 150 -1.03 -0.19 -6.32
C VAL A 150 -0.65 0.47 -7.62
N ARG A 151 0.10 -0.24 -8.46
CA ARG A 151 0.59 0.31 -9.72
C ARG A 151 0.05 -0.48 -10.90
N ARG A 152 -0.53 0.24 -11.86
CA ARG A 152 -0.88 -0.26 -13.18
C ARG A 152 0.24 0.11 -14.14
N ALA A 153 0.86 -0.88 -14.78
CA ALA A 153 1.78 -0.63 -15.88
C ALA A 153 1.00 -0.13 -17.10
N ARG A 154 1.58 0.77 -17.89
CA ARG A 154 1.06 1.06 -19.22
C ARG A 154 1.26 -0.18 -20.10
N ALA A 155 0.23 -0.63 -20.81
CA ALA A 155 0.44 -1.56 -21.91
C ALA A 155 1.42 -0.92 -22.92
N PRO A 156 2.41 -1.66 -23.46
CA PRO A 156 3.30 -1.11 -24.48
C PRO A 156 2.45 -0.54 -25.62
N ALA A 157 2.74 0.69 -26.05
CA ALA A 157 2.13 1.23 -27.25
C ALA A 157 2.44 0.24 -28.38
N ARG A 158 1.42 -0.30 -29.05
CA ARG A 158 1.59 -1.20 -30.18
C ARG A 158 2.52 -0.52 -31.18
N ALA A 159 3.80 -0.92 -31.21
CA ALA A 159 4.61 -0.71 -32.39
C ALA A 159 3.94 -1.53 -33.50
N ALA A 160 3.64 -0.89 -34.62
CA ALA A 160 3.21 -1.57 -35.83
C ALA A 160 4.41 -2.35 -36.41
N SER A 161 4.82 -3.41 -35.73
CA SER A 161 5.71 -4.44 -36.25
C SER A 161 5.56 -5.69 -35.39
N SER A 162 5.45 -6.81 -36.08
CA SER A 162 5.16 -8.14 -35.56
C SER A 162 6.21 -8.63 -34.57
N LEU A 163 6.07 -8.32 -33.28
CA LEU A 163 6.56 -9.13 -32.17
C LEU A 163 5.65 -8.84 -30.95
N CYS A 164 5.25 -9.91 -30.27
CA CYS A 164 4.34 -9.90 -29.11
C CYS A 164 4.52 -8.66 -28.21
N PRO A 165 3.44 -7.91 -27.89
CA PRO A 165 3.53 -6.87 -26.88
C PRO A 165 3.85 -7.51 -25.51
N PRO A 166 4.82 -7.00 -24.73
CA PRO A 166 5.02 -7.45 -23.36
C PRO A 166 3.75 -7.21 -22.52
N PRO A 167 3.36 -8.17 -21.66
CA PRO A 167 2.14 -8.04 -20.85
C PRO A 167 2.29 -6.92 -19.81
N PRO A 168 1.22 -6.21 -19.42
CA PRO A 168 1.26 -5.31 -18.26
C PRO A 168 1.37 -6.05 -16.91
N PHE A 169 1.94 -5.40 -15.89
CA PHE A 169 2.33 -5.95 -14.57
C PHE A 169 1.78 -5.14 -13.39
N PHE A 170 1.81 -5.69 -12.16
CA PHE A 170 1.14 -5.11 -10.99
C PHE A 170 1.93 -5.23 -9.67
N PHE A 171 1.57 -4.34 -8.72
CA PHE A 171 2.25 -4.16 -7.43
C PHE A 171 1.26 -4.12 -6.26
N PHE A 172 1.66 -4.70 -5.13
CA PHE A 172 0.96 -4.61 -3.83
C PHE A 172 1.99 -4.15 -2.79
N PHE A 173 1.65 -3.18 -1.95
CA PHE A 173 2.49 -2.77 -0.82
C PHE A 173 1.67 -2.83 0.46
N LEU A 174 2.17 -3.48 1.50
CA LEU A 174 1.63 -3.34 2.84
C LEU A 174 2.67 -2.55 3.64
N PHE A 175 2.41 -1.28 3.90
CA PHE A 175 3.24 -0.49 4.81
C PHE A 175 2.66 -0.60 6.21
N GLY A 176 3.32 -1.36 7.08
CA GLY A 176 3.14 -1.24 8.51
C GLY A 176 4.25 -0.36 9.07
N CYS A 177 3.92 0.76 9.71
CA CYS A 177 4.89 1.55 10.48
C CYS A 177 5.46 0.78 11.68
N PHE A 178 4.98 -0.43 11.95
CA PHE A 178 5.37 -1.19 13.12
C PHE A 178 5.12 -2.67 12.88
N ASP A 179 6.08 -3.35 12.29
CA ASP A 179 6.09 -4.83 12.23
C ASP A 179 6.26 -5.47 13.63
N GLN A 180 6.32 -4.64 14.68
CA GLN A 180 6.57 -5.01 16.07
C GLN A 180 5.65 -4.30 17.08
N ILE A 181 4.51 -3.69 16.68
CA ILE A 181 3.53 -3.17 17.68
C ILE A 181 3.15 -4.33 18.60
N LYS A 182 3.82 -4.38 19.74
CA LYS A 182 3.40 -5.16 20.90
C LYS A 182 2.64 -4.17 21.72
N VAL A 183 1.35 -4.07 21.43
CA VAL A 183 0.44 -3.35 22.32
C VAL A 183 0.62 -3.97 23.71
N ALA A 184 0.84 -3.14 24.72
CA ALA A 184 0.86 -3.60 26.10
C ALA A 184 -0.58 -3.96 26.53
N THR A 185 -1.12 -5.08 26.02
CA THR A 185 -2.39 -5.65 26.49
C THR A 185 -2.11 -6.71 27.56
N PRO A 186 -2.87 -6.75 28.67
CA PRO A 186 -2.64 -7.75 29.73
C PRO A 186 -3.04 -9.19 29.39
N THR A 187 -3.67 -9.47 28.24
CA THR A 187 -4.19 -10.81 27.93
C THR A 187 -4.21 -11.08 26.43
N TRP A 188 -4.16 -12.38 26.08
CA TRP A 188 -4.26 -13.04 24.76
C TRP A 188 -2.94 -13.40 24.04
N TRP A 189 -2.32 -14.50 24.50
CA TRP A 189 -1.98 -15.66 23.67
C TRP A 189 -2.95 -16.78 24.01
#